data_AF-A0A485M3V5-F1
#
_entry.id   AF-A0A485M3V5-F1
#
_cell.length_a   1.000
_cell.length_b   1.000
_cell.length_c   1.000
_cell.angle_alpha   90.00
_cell.angle_beta   90.00
_cell.angle_gamma   90.00
#
_symmetry.space_group_name_H-M   'P 1'
#
loop_
_entity.id
_entity.type
_entity.pdbx_description
1 polymer ?
#
loop_
_entity_poly.entity_id
_entity_poly.type
_entity_poly.pdbx_seq_one_letter_code
_entity_poly.pdbx_strand_id
1 'polypeptide(L)'
;MISNADQIITMARQLGMPVILKSLYGGGGRGMKVAYDENQLRQHFASVSSEANAAFGRNEVYMEHYLSCPRHLEVQVLADGQGGIQVLGDRECSIQRRHQKIIEEAPIPNIDAKTRDNLWKWSEMIIEAIGFKGLGTVEYLMDQDGNTYFLEINGRLQVEHPVTEMVTGIDMVREQLMIAAGSRLSPGRIGISGHAIECRVNAENPSKNFMPTTGCITSMRLPGGPGARVDTHLFPNCVISSYYDPLLVKLIAHNSTRTGALKRMTRMLNETKIEGVVTNLDLLLKLLANDKFLSGNGDTSLVMQLVKK
;
A
#
# COMPACT_ATOMS: atom_id res chain seq x y z
N MET A 1 -15.98 4.32 -21.14
CA MET A 1 -16.21 3.03 -21.80
C MET A 1 -15.82 3.19 -23.26
N ILE A 2 -14.77 2.49 -23.71
CA ILE A 2 -14.17 2.75 -25.03
C ILE A 2 -14.63 1.66 -25.99
N SER A 3 -15.43 2.04 -27.00
CA SER A 3 -16.04 1.10 -27.95
C SER A 3 -15.36 1.08 -29.33
N ASN A 4 -14.41 1.99 -29.59
CA ASN A 4 -13.72 2.08 -30.88
C ASN A 4 -12.23 2.46 -30.69
N ALA A 5 -11.36 1.83 -31.50
CA ALA A 5 -9.92 2.06 -31.53
C ALA A 5 -9.51 3.48 -31.99
N ASP A 6 -10.38 4.25 -32.66
CA ASP A 6 -10.06 5.65 -32.96
C ASP A 6 -10.42 6.59 -31.80
N GLN A 7 -11.47 6.27 -31.04
CA GLN A 7 -11.80 7.00 -29.81
C GLN A 7 -10.69 6.86 -28.75
N ILE A 8 -10.05 5.69 -28.67
CA ILE A 8 -8.99 5.45 -27.68
C ILE A 8 -7.77 6.35 -27.88
N ILE A 9 -7.42 6.68 -29.12
CA ILE A 9 -6.25 7.52 -29.41
C ILE A 9 -6.54 8.98 -29.10
N THR A 10 -7.73 9.47 -29.46
CA THR A 10 -8.13 10.82 -29.09
C THR A 10 -8.12 11.00 -27.57
N MET A 11 -8.65 10.02 -26.83
CA MET A 11 -8.60 10.03 -25.37
C MET A 11 -7.17 9.93 -24.84
N ALA A 12 -6.30 9.14 -25.46
CA ALA A 12 -4.90 9.00 -25.03
C ALA A 12 -4.09 10.28 -25.21
N ARG A 13 -4.36 11.04 -26.29
CA ARG A 13 -3.76 12.37 -26.50
C ARG A 13 -4.21 13.38 -25.45
N GLN A 14 -5.45 13.28 -24.98
CA GLN A 14 -5.97 14.15 -23.90
C GLN A 14 -5.43 13.76 -22.53
N LEU A 15 -5.30 12.47 -22.25
CA LEU A 15 -4.75 11.92 -21.01
C LEU A 15 -3.23 12.09 -20.89
N GLY A 16 -2.52 12.17 -22.03
CA GLY A 16 -1.07 12.12 -22.09
C GLY A 16 -0.55 10.68 -22.05
N MET A 17 0.43 10.39 -22.90
CA MET A 17 1.13 9.09 -22.92
C MET A 17 2.29 9.08 -21.90
N PRO A 18 2.69 7.91 -21.37
CA PRO A 18 2.14 6.57 -21.61
C PRO A 18 0.79 6.35 -20.92
N VAL A 19 0.02 5.36 -21.38
CA VAL A 19 -1.29 4.99 -20.81
C VAL A 19 -1.34 3.51 -20.48
N ILE A 20 -2.20 3.14 -19.54
CA ILE A 20 -2.48 1.74 -19.20
C ILE A 20 -3.93 1.42 -19.52
N LEU A 21 -4.14 0.34 -20.27
CA LEU A 21 -5.44 -0.24 -20.52
C LEU A 21 -5.75 -1.25 -19.42
N LYS A 22 -6.95 -1.17 -18.85
CA LYS A 22 -7.43 -2.07 -17.80
C LYS A 22 -8.82 -2.61 -18.17
N SER A 23 -9.04 -3.90 -17.97
CA SER A 23 -10.39 -4.49 -18.01
C SER A 23 -11.20 -4.02 -16.80
N LEU A 24 -12.44 -3.60 -17.02
CA LEU A 24 -13.33 -3.13 -15.95
C LEU A 24 -13.60 -4.21 -14.89
N TYR A 25 -13.55 -5.49 -15.29
CA TYR A 25 -13.82 -6.65 -14.44
C TYR A 25 -12.55 -7.47 -14.15
N GLY A 26 -11.38 -6.97 -14.55
CA GLY A 26 -10.10 -7.63 -14.30
C GLY A 26 -9.63 -7.42 -12.85
N GLY A 27 -9.32 -8.51 -12.14
CA GLY A 27 -8.73 -8.49 -10.79
C GLY A 27 -7.37 -9.16 -10.73
N GLY A 28 -6.53 -8.77 -9.77
CA GLY A 28 -5.28 -9.48 -9.43
C GLY A 28 -4.15 -9.36 -10.47
N GLY A 29 -4.11 -8.26 -11.25
CA GLY A 29 -3.01 -8.00 -12.19
C GLY A 29 -3.22 -8.56 -13.60
N ARG A 30 -4.32 -9.26 -13.87
CA ARG A 30 -4.67 -9.79 -15.21
C ARG A 30 -5.53 -8.79 -15.98
N GLY A 31 -5.30 -8.66 -17.29
CA GLY A 31 -6.06 -7.75 -18.16
C GLY A 31 -5.59 -6.28 -18.09
N MET A 32 -4.29 -6.06 -17.83
CA MET A 32 -3.68 -4.73 -17.87
C MET A 32 -2.49 -4.70 -18.83
N LYS A 33 -2.46 -3.72 -19.76
CA LYS A 33 -1.33 -3.53 -20.69
C LYS A 33 -0.97 -2.05 -20.82
N VAL A 34 0.32 -1.77 -20.76
CA VAL A 34 0.88 -0.40 -20.87
C VAL A 34 1.21 -0.12 -22.32
N ALA A 35 0.71 1.00 -22.84
CA ALA A 35 1.07 1.52 -24.15
C ALA A 35 1.88 2.81 -23.99
N TYR A 36 3.09 2.83 -24.56
CA TYR A 36 3.97 3.99 -24.58
C TYR A 36 3.77 4.87 -25.81
N ASP A 37 3.19 4.31 -26.87
CA ASP A 37 2.86 5.01 -28.10
C ASP A 37 1.50 4.56 -28.67
N GLU A 38 0.99 5.30 -29.67
CA GLU A 38 -0.32 5.03 -30.28
C GLU A 38 -0.38 3.67 -30.98
N ASN A 39 0.74 3.17 -31.50
CA ASN A 39 0.78 1.88 -32.19
C ASN A 39 0.61 0.73 -31.20
N GLN A 40 1.34 0.79 -30.07
CA GLN A 40 1.18 -0.13 -28.96
C GLN A 40 -0.24 -0.08 -28.40
N LEU A 41 -0.83 1.12 -28.29
CA LEU A 41 -2.20 1.28 -27.81
C LEU A 41 -3.22 0.55 -28.68
N ARG A 42 -3.13 0.69 -30.01
CA ARG A 42 -4.01 -0.03 -30.95
C ARG A 42 -3.87 -1.54 -30.80
N GLN A 43 -2.64 -2.05 -30.70
CA GLN A 43 -2.37 -3.48 -30.53
C GLN A 43 -2.89 -4.01 -29.18
N HIS A 44 -2.63 -3.28 -28.11
CA HIS A 44 -3.02 -3.68 -26.76
C HIS A 44 -4.53 -3.64 -26.56
N PHE A 45 -5.26 -2.68 -27.16
CA PHE A 45 -6.72 -2.62 -27.06
C PHE A 45 -7.39 -3.89 -27.59
N ALA A 46 -7.00 -4.33 -28.80
CA ALA A 46 -7.53 -5.56 -29.38
C ALA A 46 -7.26 -6.78 -28.49
N SER A 47 -6.04 -6.86 -27.95
CA SER A 47 -5.64 -7.96 -27.08
C SER A 47 -6.36 -7.95 -25.73
N VAL A 48 -6.45 -6.80 -25.05
CA VAL A 48 -7.09 -6.68 -23.72
C VAL A 48 -8.59 -6.90 -23.82
N SER A 49 -9.25 -6.40 -24.87
CA SER A 49 -10.68 -6.63 -25.08
C SER A 49 -11.00 -8.11 -25.32
N SER A 50 -10.14 -8.81 -26.09
CA SER A 50 -10.26 -10.25 -26.32
C SER A 50 -10.01 -11.07 -25.04
N GLU A 51 -8.95 -10.75 -24.28
CA GLU A 51 -8.64 -11.40 -23.00
C GLU A 51 -9.76 -11.18 -21.97
N ALA A 52 -10.32 -9.97 -21.88
CA ALA A 52 -11.44 -9.67 -20.99
C ALA A 52 -12.70 -10.48 -21.36
N ASN A 53 -13.02 -10.55 -22.66
CA ASN A 53 -14.15 -11.32 -23.15
C ASN A 53 -13.99 -12.83 -22.86
N ALA A 54 -12.79 -13.37 -23.09
CA ALA A 54 -12.51 -14.79 -22.83
C ALA A 54 -12.54 -15.14 -21.34
N ALA A 55 -12.07 -14.25 -20.46
CA ALA A 55 -12.01 -14.51 -19.02
C ALA A 55 -13.31 -14.21 -18.27
N PHE A 56 -14.07 -13.20 -18.71
CA PHE A 56 -15.21 -12.65 -17.95
C PHE A 56 -16.51 -12.52 -18.77
N GLY A 57 -16.52 -12.93 -20.04
CA GLY A 57 -17.68 -12.80 -20.94
C GLY A 57 -18.08 -11.35 -21.24
N ARG A 58 -17.19 -10.41 -20.95
CA ARG A 58 -17.39 -8.97 -20.95
C ARG A 58 -16.13 -8.28 -21.46
N ASN A 59 -16.27 -7.33 -22.39
CA ASN A 59 -15.17 -6.79 -23.19
C ASN A 59 -14.85 -5.32 -22.89
N GLU A 60 -15.43 -4.78 -21.81
CA GLU A 60 -15.31 -3.37 -21.47
C GLU A 60 -13.93 -3.04 -20.90
N VAL A 61 -13.24 -2.14 -21.59
CA VAL A 61 -11.90 -1.65 -21.24
C VAL A 61 -11.98 -0.15 -20.96
N TYR A 62 -11.19 0.29 -20.00
CA TYR A 62 -10.95 1.68 -19.71
C TYR A 62 -9.45 1.98 -19.71
N MET A 63 -9.11 3.27 -19.76
CA MET A 63 -7.73 3.73 -19.92
C MET A 63 -7.41 4.78 -18.87
N GLU A 64 -6.22 4.69 -18.31
CA GLU A 64 -5.67 5.65 -17.36
C GLU A 64 -4.30 6.12 -17.85
N HIS A 65 -3.86 7.28 -17.36
CA HIS A 65 -2.47 7.68 -17.51
C HIS A 65 -1.56 6.69 -16.76
N TYR A 66 -0.48 6.23 -17.38
CA TYR A 66 0.43 5.26 -16.79
C TYR A 66 1.60 5.95 -16.09
N LEU A 67 1.74 5.66 -14.81
CA LEU A 67 2.88 6.09 -14.01
C LEU A 67 3.88 4.93 -13.91
N SER A 68 5.12 5.14 -14.36
CA SER A 68 6.13 4.08 -14.45
C SER A 68 6.70 3.66 -13.10
N CYS A 69 7.06 4.64 -12.27
CA CYS A 69 7.65 4.43 -10.95
C CYS A 69 7.00 5.39 -9.93
N PRO A 70 5.66 5.38 -9.76
CA PRO A 70 5.02 6.28 -8.83
C PRO A 70 5.40 5.92 -7.39
N ARG A 71 5.25 6.90 -6.51
CA ARG A 71 5.06 6.67 -5.08
C ARG A 71 3.58 6.34 -4.81
N HIS A 72 3.31 5.43 -3.89
CA HIS A 72 1.97 5.08 -3.43
C HIS A 72 1.73 5.74 -2.07
N LEU A 73 0.89 6.76 -2.06
CA LEU A 73 0.59 7.56 -0.88
C LEU A 73 -0.85 7.31 -0.46
N GLU A 74 -1.15 7.37 0.83
CA GLU A 74 -2.52 7.20 1.27
C GLU A 74 -2.83 8.01 2.53
N VAL A 75 -4.11 8.35 2.69
CA VAL A 75 -4.61 9.15 3.81
C VAL A 75 -5.68 8.38 4.55
N GLN A 76 -5.48 8.24 5.86
CA GLN A 76 -6.42 7.60 6.75
C GLN A 76 -7.51 8.58 7.17
N VAL A 77 -8.77 8.17 7.01
CA VAL A 77 -9.94 8.91 7.50
C VAL A 77 -10.82 8.05 8.39
N LEU A 78 -11.59 8.72 9.25
CA LEU A 78 -12.68 8.15 10.03
C LEU A 78 -13.87 9.10 9.95
N ALA A 79 -15.06 8.58 9.64
CA ALA A 79 -16.28 9.37 9.49
C ALA A 79 -17.45 8.74 10.26
N ASP A 80 -18.26 9.54 10.95
CA ASP A 80 -19.39 9.04 11.76
C ASP A 80 -20.72 8.95 10.99
N GLY A 81 -20.78 9.49 9.77
CA GLY A 81 -21.99 9.58 8.96
C GLY A 81 -23.02 10.60 9.47
N GLN A 82 -22.64 11.44 10.44
CA GLN A 82 -23.44 12.51 11.05
C GLN A 82 -22.79 13.89 10.85
N GLY A 83 -21.84 14.01 9.92
CA GLY A 83 -21.08 15.22 9.62
C GLY A 83 -19.72 15.31 10.30
N GLY A 84 -19.36 14.34 11.17
CA GLY A 84 -18.04 14.24 11.77
C GLY A 84 -17.06 13.49 10.86
N ILE A 85 -16.01 14.16 10.40
CA ILE A 85 -14.90 13.57 9.64
C ILE A 85 -13.58 13.92 10.32
N GLN A 86 -12.77 12.89 10.59
CA GLN A 86 -11.41 13.02 11.10
C GLN A 86 -10.39 12.49 10.10
N VAL A 87 -9.36 13.28 9.83
CA VAL A 87 -8.16 12.83 9.12
C VAL A 87 -7.14 12.39 10.15
N LEU A 88 -6.77 11.11 10.13
CA LEU A 88 -5.87 10.50 11.12
C LEU A 88 -4.39 10.56 10.69
N GLY A 89 -4.11 10.98 9.46
CA GLY A 89 -2.77 11.17 8.94
C GLY A 89 -2.52 10.43 7.63
N ASP A 90 -1.27 10.46 7.18
CA ASP A 90 -0.84 9.91 5.89
C ASP A 90 0.20 8.79 6.03
N ARG A 91 0.25 7.92 5.03
CA ARG A 91 1.19 6.79 4.95
C ARG A 91 1.84 6.71 3.57
N GLU A 92 3.10 6.30 3.59
CA GLU A 92 3.89 5.95 2.41
C GLU A 92 3.94 4.43 2.27
N CYS A 93 3.45 3.92 1.14
CA CYS A 93 3.24 2.50 0.88
C CYS A 93 3.91 2.04 -0.43
N SER A 94 4.85 2.84 -0.96
CA SER A 94 5.50 2.58 -2.24
C SER A 94 6.28 1.27 -2.29
N ILE A 95 6.79 0.77 -1.17
CA ILE A 95 7.64 -0.41 -1.18
C ILE A 95 6.77 -1.66 -1.34
N GLN A 96 6.60 -2.06 -2.60
CA GLN A 96 5.70 -3.13 -2.99
C GLN A 96 6.34 -4.15 -3.95
N ARG A 97 5.78 -5.35 -3.96
CA ARG A 97 6.10 -6.41 -4.94
C ARG A 97 4.82 -6.88 -5.63
N ARG A 98 4.75 -6.71 -6.95
CA ARG A 98 3.55 -7.05 -7.75
C ARG A 98 2.27 -6.45 -7.12
N HIS A 99 2.33 -5.16 -6.79
CA HIS A 99 1.25 -4.39 -6.15
C HIS A 99 0.87 -4.83 -4.73
N GLN A 100 1.68 -5.67 -4.08
CA GLN A 100 1.52 -6.01 -2.66
C GLN A 100 2.51 -5.21 -1.83
N LYS A 101 2.01 -4.39 -0.90
CA LYS A 101 2.81 -3.58 0.03
C LYS A 101 3.63 -4.49 0.96
N ILE A 102 4.89 -4.12 1.21
CA ILE A 102 5.87 -4.89 2.02
C ILE A 102 6.40 -4.06 3.19
N ILE A 103 6.65 -2.77 2.94
CA ILE A 103 7.08 -1.80 3.97
C ILE A 103 6.22 -0.56 3.82
N GLU A 104 5.68 -0.10 4.93
CA GLU A 104 4.84 1.08 5.04
C GLU A 104 5.37 1.98 6.15
N GLU A 105 5.22 3.29 6.01
CA GLU A 105 5.63 4.23 7.05
C GLU A 105 4.70 5.44 7.18
N ALA A 106 4.61 5.97 8.40
CA ALA A 106 3.80 7.14 8.74
C ALA A 106 4.63 8.12 9.58
N PRO A 107 4.56 9.43 9.31
CA PRO A 107 3.95 10.06 8.14
C PRO A 107 4.76 9.80 6.85
N ILE A 108 4.25 10.23 5.70
CA ILE A 108 4.96 10.21 4.42
C ILE A 108 6.25 11.04 4.54
N PRO A 109 7.44 10.45 4.30
CA PRO A 109 8.69 11.17 4.31
C PRO A 109 8.90 11.96 3.01
N ASN A 110 9.76 12.97 3.06
CA ASN A 110 10.22 13.71 1.88
C ASN A 110 9.10 14.16 0.92
N ILE A 111 8.05 14.77 1.49
CA ILE A 111 7.06 15.56 0.76
C ILE A 111 6.95 16.93 1.41
N ASP A 112 6.68 17.96 0.62
CA ASP A 112 6.47 19.30 1.13
C ASP A 112 5.11 19.42 1.85
N ALA A 113 4.98 20.45 2.68
CA ALA A 113 3.79 20.66 3.50
C ALA A 113 2.52 20.96 2.68
N LYS A 114 2.65 21.60 1.51
CA LYS A 114 1.52 21.93 0.65
C LYS A 114 0.96 20.67 -0.01
N THR A 115 1.83 19.78 -0.48
CA THR A 115 1.42 18.47 -1.01
C THR A 115 0.69 17.65 0.05
N ARG A 116 1.21 17.58 1.29
CA ARG A 116 0.53 16.90 2.39
C ARG A 116 -0.84 17.51 2.71
N ASP A 117 -0.92 18.84 2.81
CA ASP A 117 -2.17 19.55 3.08
C ASP A 117 -3.23 19.29 2.00
N ASN A 118 -2.81 19.27 0.73
CA ASN A 118 -3.66 18.94 -0.40
C ASN A 118 -4.21 17.50 -0.30
N LEU A 119 -3.35 16.52 -0.03
CA LEU A 119 -3.77 15.11 0.13
C LEU A 119 -4.85 14.99 1.22
N TRP A 120 -4.62 15.61 2.37
CA TRP A 120 -5.57 15.57 3.49
C TRP A 120 -6.89 16.28 3.13
N LYS A 121 -6.81 17.47 2.53
CA LYS A 121 -7.98 18.23 2.10
C LYS A 121 -8.81 17.47 1.06
N TRP A 122 -8.16 16.92 0.04
CA TRP A 122 -8.88 16.15 -0.99
C TRP A 122 -9.50 14.89 -0.41
N SER A 123 -8.82 14.21 0.51
CA SER A 123 -9.38 13.02 1.18
C SER A 123 -10.64 13.37 1.96
N GLU A 124 -10.62 14.46 2.73
CA GLU A 124 -11.78 14.96 3.45
C GLU A 124 -12.94 15.29 2.50
N MET A 125 -12.67 16.03 1.41
CA MET A 125 -13.67 16.38 0.39
C MET A 125 -14.30 15.15 -0.27
N ILE A 126 -13.50 14.13 -0.60
CA ILE A 126 -13.97 12.89 -1.22
C ILE A 126 -14.91 12.13 -0.27
N ILE A 127 -14.50 12.00 0.99
CA ILE A 127 -15.24 11.26 2.04
C ILE A 127 -16.57 11.97 2.37
N GLU A 128 -16.56 13.30 2.43
CA GLU A 128 -17.76 14.12 2.57
C GLU A 128 -18.71 13.94 1.38
N ALA A 129 -18.20 14.07 0.15
CA ALA A 129 -19.00 14.02 -1.07
C ALA A 129 -19.74 12.68 -1.26
N ILE A 130 -19.14 11.58 -0.82
CA ILE A 130 -19.77 10.24 -0.91
C ILE A 130 -20.60 9.88 0.32
N GLY A 131 -20.68 10.75 1.34
CA GLY A 131 -21.38 10.47 2.59
C GLY A 131 -20.83 9.25 3.32
N PHE A 132 -19.50 9.07 3.31
CA PHE A 132 -18.86 7.87 3.86
C PHE A 132 -19.10 7.76 5.37
N LYS A 133 -19.26 6.51 5.85
CA LYS A 133 -19.34 6.19 7.28
C LYS A 133 -18.40 5.03 7.60
N GLY A 134 -17.64 5.18 8.69
CA GLY A 134 -16.68 4.20 9.18
C GLY A 134 -15.25 4.66 8.95
N LEU A 135 -14.34 3.69 8.94
CA LEU A 135 -12.92 3.91 8.69
C LEU A 135 -12.62 3.63 7.21
N GLY A 136 -11.92 4.54 6.56
CA GLY A 136 -11.55 4.40 5.17
C GLY A 136 -10.18 4.99 4.87
N THR A 137 -9.58 4.54 3.78
CA THR A 137 -8.32 5.08 3.29
C THR A 137 -8.50 5.58 1.87
N VAL A 138 -8.05 6.79 1.60
CA VAL A 138 -8.00 7.36 0.25
C VAL A 138 -6.58 7.18 -0.28
N GLU A 139 -6.42 6.42 -1.36
CA GLU A 139 -5.12 6.11 -1.97
C GLU A 139 -4.84 7.03 -3.16
N TYR A 140 -3.55 7.36 -3.33
CA TYR A 140 -3.02 8.24 -4.35
C TYR A 140 -1.74 7.66 -4.96
N LEU A 141 -1.49 7.99 -6.22
CA LEU A 141 -0.18 7.82 -6.84
C LEU A 141 0.47 9.19 -7.02
N MET A 142 1.76 9.31 -6.70
CA MET A 142 2.55 10.50 -6.97
C MET A 142 3.64 10.18 -7.98
N ASP A 143 3.72 10.95 -9.06
CA ASP A 143 4.76 10.79 -10.08
C ASP A 143 6.11 11.38 -9.62
N GLN A 144 7.10 11.36 -10.52
CA GLN A 144 8.45 11.84 -10.22
C GLN A 144 8.55 13.38 -10.19
N ASP A 145 7.58 14.08 -10.79
CA ASP A 145 7.49 15.54 -10.80
C ASP A 145 6.70 16.07 -9.59
N GLY A 146 6.14 15.16 -8.77
CA GLY A 146 5.35 15.48 -7.59
C GLY A 146 3.85 15.66 -7.88
N ASN A 147 3.38 15.36 -9.09
CA ASN A 147 1.96 15.39 -9.39
C ASN A 147 1.27 14.19 -8.73
N THR A 148 0.17 14.46 -8.04
CA THR A 148 -0.59 13.47 -7.28
C THR A 148 -1.93 13.18 -7.95
N TYR A 149 -2.25 11.89 -8.06
CA TYR A 149 -3.43 11.38 -8.73
C TYR A 149 -4.20 10.48 -7.77
N PHE A 150 -5.52 10.70 -7.65
CA PHE A 150 -6.40 9.78 -6.93
C PHE A 150 -6.34 8.39 -7.56
N LEU A 151 -6.28 7.35 -6.73
CA LEU A 151 -6.28 5.95 -7.17
C LEU A 151 -7.58 5.25 -6.79
N GLU A 152 -7.84 5.08 -5.50
CA GLU A 152 -9.02 4.36 -5.00
C GLU A 152 -9.37 4.74 -3.56
N ILE A 153 -10.51 4.24 -3.08
CA ILE A 153 -10.90 4.32 -1.66
C ILE A 153 -11.06 2.90 -1.13
N ASN A 154 -10.34 2.59 -0.07
CA ASN A 154 -10.53 1.37 0.69
C ASN A 154 -11.45 1.65 1.89
N GLY A 155 -12.73 1.31 1.76
CA GLY A 155 -13.75 1.48 2.82
C GLY A 155 -13.67 0.43 3.94
N ARG A 156 -12.45 0.10 4.39
CA ARG A 156 -12.15 -0.94 5.38
C ARG A 156 -10.82 -0.66 6.07
N LEU A 157 -10.57 -1.36 7.18
CA LEU A 157 -9.25 -1.38 7.82
C LEU A 157 -8.21 -1.95 6.84
N GLN A 158 -7.03 -1.33 6.82
CA GLN A 158 -5.87 -1.82 6.07
C GLN A 158 -4.86 -2.50 7.00
N VAL A 159 -3.99 -3.32 6.41
CA VAL A 159 -3.01 -4.12 7.17
C VAL A 159 -2.06 -3.20 7.95
N GLU A 160 -1.67 -2.11 7.31
CA GLU A 160 -0.73 -1.06 7.72
C GLU A 160 -1.33 0.01 8.65
N HIS A 161 -2.56 -0.14 9.14
CA HIS A 161 -3.12 0.78 10.14
C HIS A 161 -2.23 0.99 11.39
N PRO A 162 -1.42 0.02 11.88
CA PRO A 162 -0.64 0.24 13.10
C PRO A 162 0.36 1.39 12.99
N VAL A 163 0.91 1.72 11.81
CA VAL A 163 1.83 2.87 11.74
C VAL A 163 1.10 4.18 12.03
N THR A 164 -0.17 4.31 11.64
CA THR A 164 -1.02 5.46 11.99
C THR A 164 -1.38 5.45 13.47
N GLU A 165 -1.74 4.31 14.04
CA GLU A 165 -2.03 4.21 15.48
C GLU A 165 -0.80 4.60 16.32
N MET A 166 0.39 4.15 15.92
CA MET A 166 1.62 4.43 16.66
C MET A 166 2.02 5.91 16.65
N VAL A 167 1.67 6.67 15.61
CA VAL A 167 2.00 8.11 15.53
C VAL A 167 0.88 9.03 16.03
N THR A 168 -0.35 8.53 16.16
CA THR A 168 -1.51 9.32 16.64
C THR A 168 -1.94 8.97 18.06
N GLY A 169 -1.64 7.76 18.52
CA GLY A 169 -2.18 7.20 19.76
C GLY A 169 -3.65 6.78 19.68
N ILE A 170 -4.25 6.76 18.49
CA ILE A 170 -5.64 6.35 18.29
C ILE A 170 -5.71 4.85 17.99
N ASP A 171 -6.53 4.12 18.72
CA ASP A 171 -6.88 2.72 18.44
C ASP A 171 -8.00 2.69 17.38
N MET A 172 -7.62 2.45 16.13
CA MET A 172 -8.51 2.54 14.98
C MET A 172 -9.52 1.39 14.94
N VAL A 173 -9.18 0.21 15.46
CA VAL A 173 -10.11 -0.93 15.56
C VAL A 173 -11.21 -0.60 16.57
N ARG A 174 -10.83 -0.06 17.74
CA ARG A 174 -11.79 0.43 18.73
C ARG A 174 -12.66 1.54 18.14
N GLU A 175 -12.08 2.55 17.50
CA GLU A 175 -12.85 3.66 16.93
C GLU A 175 -13.84 3.16 15.85
N GLN A 176 -13.48 2.19 15.02
CA GLN A 176 -14.43 1.54 14.10
C GLN A 176 -15.65 0.97 14.83
N LEU A 177 -15.43 0.26 15.95
CA LEU A 177 -16.51 -0.30 16.76
C LEU A 177 -17.36 0.80 17.41
N MET A 178 -16.72 1.86 17.90
CA MET A 178 -17.42 3.00 18.52
C MET A 178 -18.32 3.72 17.52
N ILE A 179 -17.86 3.91 16.28
CA ILE A 179 -18.64 4.52 15.20
C ILE A 179 -19.78 3.61 14.74
N ALA A 180 -19.54 2.30 14.64
CA ALA A 180 -20.59 1.33 14.38
C ALA A 180 -21.68 1.37 15.46
N ALA A 181 -21.29 1.60 16.72
CA ALA A 181 -22.20 1.78 17.86
C ALA A 181 -22.87 3.17 17.92
N GLY A 182 -22.60 4.08 16.97
CA GLY A 182 -23.26 5.38 16.87
C GLY A 182 -22.55 6.54 17.56
N SER A 183 -21.30 6.36 17.97
CA SER A 183 -20.49 7.46 18.52
C SER A 183 -20.32 8.59 17.50
N ARG A 184 -20.16 9.82 18.01
CA ARG A 184 -19.90 11.01 17.19
C ARG A 184 -18.42 11.38 17.24
N LEU A 185 -17.93 11.96 16.15
CA LEU A 185 -16.58 12.48 16.06
C LEU A 185 -16.58 14.00 16.20
N SER A 186 -15.50 14.52 16.78
CA SER A 186 -15.16 15.93 16.62
C SER A 186 -14.42 16.08 15.29
N PRO A 187 -14.96 16.84 14.31
CA PRO A 187 -14.30 16.99 13.02
C PRO A 187 -12.90 17.60 13.15
N GLY A 188 -11.99 17.22 12.26
CA GLY A 188 -10.67 17.85 12.15
C GLY A 188 -9.52 16.90 11.84
N ARG A 189 -8.30 17.41 11.97
CA ARG A 189 -7.06 16.67 11.68
C ARG A 189 -6.36 16.33 12.97
N ILE A 190 -6.00 15.06 13.14
CA ILE A 190 -5.32 14.57 14.33
C ILE A 190 -3.83 14.93 14.27
N GLY A 191 -3.26 15.31 15.42
CA GLY A 191 -1.83 15.57 15.55
C GLY A 191 -1.00 14.28 15.42
N ILE A 192 0.11 14.38 14.70
CA ILE A 192 1.05 13.28 14.47
C ILE A 192 2.31 13.52 15.32
N SER A 193 2.79 12.49 16.00
CA SER A 193 4.01 12.54 16.82
C SER A 193 4.99 11.43 16.45
N GLY A 194 6.20 11.83 16.05
CA GLY A 194 7.27 10.92 15.65
C GLY A 194 7.05 10.30 14.28
N HIS A 195 7.55 9.07 14.13
CA HIS A 195 7.54 8.32 12.88
C HIS A 195 7.42 6.83 13.18
N ALA A 196 6.60 6.11 12.43
CA ALA A 196 6.45 4.67 12.53
C ALA A 196 6.71 3.98 11.18
N ILE A 197 7.29 2.78 11.24
CA ILE A 197 7.56 1.93 10.08
C ILE A 197 7.01 0.55 10.39
N GLU A 198 6.29 -0.04 9.45
CA GLU A 198 5.85 -1.44 9.47
C GLU A 198 6.63 -2.25 8.42
N CYS A 199 6.99 -3.48 8.77
CA CYS A 199 7.57 -4.45 7.87
C CYS A 199 6.77 -5.75 7.94
N ARG A 200 6.34 -6.25 6.78
CA ARG A 200 5.62 -7.52 6.64
C ARG A 200 6.61 -8.67 6.47
N VAL A 201 6.76 -9.48 7.53
CA VAL A 201 7.53 -10.72 7.48
C VAL A 201 6.65 -11.81 6.91
N ASN A 202 7.00 -12.31 5.73
CA ASN A 202 6.23 -13.32 4.99
C ASN A 202 7.00 -14.64 4.89
N ALA A 203 6.27 -15.76 4.86
CA ALA A 203 6.77 -17.08 4.49
C ALA A 203 6.96 -17.19 2.98
N GLU A 204 7.94 -16.49 2.44
CA GLU A 204 8.27 -16.49 1.02
C GLU A 204 9.78 -16.53 0.80
N ASN A 205 10.20 -17.04 -0.35
CA ASN A 205 11.60 -17.08 -0.74
C ASN A 205 11.91 -16.06 -1.85
N PRO A 206 12.49 -14.89 -1.54
CA PRO A 206 12.83 -13.88 -2.54
C PRO A 206 13.75 -14.38 -3.66
N SER A 207 14.70 -15.27 -3.37
CA SER A 207 15.64 -15.80 -4.40
C SER A 207 14.98 -16.77 -5.36
N LYS A 208 13.82 -17.32 -5.00
CA LYS A 208 12.97 -18.16 -5.87
C LYS A 208 11.74 -17.39 -6.34
N ASN A 209 11.93 -16.14 -6.77
CA ASN A 209 10.86 -15.28 -7.31
C ASN A 209 9.66 -15.15 -6.34
N PHE A 210 9.96 -15.00 -5.04
CA PHE A 210 8.97 -14.87 -3.96
C PHE A 210 8.00 -16.05 -3.89
N MET A 211 8.50 -17.27 -4.14
CA MET A 211 7.71 -18.48 -3.99
C MET A 211 7.28 -18.63 -2.52
N PRO A 212 5.97 -18.76 -2.22
CA PRO A 212 5.51 -19.02 -0.86
C PRO A 212 6.13 -20.30 -0.32
N THR A 213 6.38 -20.34 0.98
CA THR A 213 6.88 -21.52 1.68
C THR A 213 5.89 -21.95 2.75
N THR A 214 5.73 -23.26 2.88
CA THR A 214 4.84 -23.90 3.85
C THR A 214 5.65 -24.77 4.79
N GLY A 215 5.10 -25.08 5.95
CA GLY A 215 5.80 -25.86 6.96
C GLY A 215 5.25 -25.65 8.35
N CYS A 216 5.90 -26.24 9.34
CA CYS A 216 5.59 -26.04 10.74
C CYS A 216 6.63 -25.09 11.35
N ILE A 217 6.19 -24.09 12.11
CA ILE A 217 7.09 -23.22 12.85
C ILE A 217 7.68 -24.00 14.03
N THR A 218 8.95 -24.38 13.91
CA THR A 218 9.66 -25.20 14.91
C THR A 218 10.20 -24.38 16.07
N SER A 219 10.55 -23.12 15.81
CA SER A 219 11.06 -22.17 16.80
C SER A 219 10.79 -20.76 16.31
N MET A 220 10.49 -19.85 17.24
CA MET A 220 10.39 -18.43 16.95
C MET A 220 10.91 -17.59 18.11
N ARG A 221 11.54 -16.46 17.76
CA ARG A 221 11.90 -15.40 18.68
C ARG A 221 11.48 -14.08 18.06
N LEU A 222 10.54 -13.40 18.70
CA LEU A 222 10.03 -12.11 18.24
C LEU A 222 10.67 -10.98 19.06
N PRO A 223 10.93 -9.81 18.45
CA PRO A 223 11.57 -8.69 19.11
C PRO A 223 10.60 -8.00 20.08
N GLY A 224 11.15 -7.31 21.07
CA GLY A 224 10.38 -6.48 22.02
C GLY A 224 11.00 -5.11 22.26
N GLY A 225 10.70 -4.52 23.41
CA GLY A 225 11.30 -3.27 23.89
C GLY A 225 10.52 -2.00 23.53
N PRO A 226 10.96 -0.82 24.02
CA PRO A 226 10.24 0.43 23.86
C PRO A 226 9.93 0.79 22.40
N GLY A 227 8.67 1.15 22.13
CA GLY A 227 8.10 1.48 20.82
C GLY A 227 8.38 0.46 19.72
N ALA A 228 8.50 -0.82 20.11
CA ALA A 228 8.32 -1.96 19.23
C ALA A 228 6.91 -2.51 19.47
N ARG A 229 6.20 -2.77 18.38
CA ARG A 229 4.93 -3.50 18.37
C ARG A 229 5.05 -4.67 17.41
N VAL A 230 4.43 -5.78 17.79
CA VAL A 230 4.43 -7.01 17.01
C VAL A 230 3.00 -7.53 16.95
N ASP A 231 2.45 -7.60 15.74
CA ASP A 231 1.15 -8.21 15.50
C ASP A 231 1.40 -9.53 14.74
N THR A 232 0.95 -10.66 15.29
CA THR A 232 1.18 -11.98 14.69
C THR A 232 0.09 -12.97 15.08
N HIS A 233 -0.14 -13.97 14.22
CA HIS A 233 -0.96 -15.15 14.52
C HIS A 233 -0.11 -16.36 14.92
N LEU A 234 1.23 -16.25 14.89
CA LEU A 234 2.12 -17.36 15.15
C LEU A 234 2.10 -17.80 16.62
N PHE A 235 2.16 -19.10 16.81
CA PHE A 235 2.36 -19.78 18.09
C PHE A 235 3.24 -21.02 17.87
N PRO A 236 3.84 -21.61 18.91
CA PRO A 236 4.69 -22.79 18.75
C PRO A 236 3.95 -23.93 18.05
N ASN A 237 4.60 -24.57 17.07
CA ASN A 237 4.04 -25.62 16.21
C ASN A 237 2.88 -25.18 15.30
N CYS A 238 2.74 -23.88 15.05
CA CYS A 238 1.80 -23.36 14.05
C CYS A 238 2.16 -23.88 12.65
N VAL A 239 1.17 -24.38 11.90
CA VAL A 239 1.35 -24.86 10.53
C VAL A 239 1.00 -23.78 9.53
N ILE A 240 1.98 -23.41 8.71
CA ILE A 240 1.83 -22.49 7.59
C ILE A 240 1.40 -23.29 6.36
N SER A 241 0.14 -23.11 5.95
CA SER A 241 -0.45 -23.78 4.80
C SER A 241 -0.28 -22.99 3.51
N SER A 242 -0.47 -23.65 2.36
CA SER A 242 -0.46 -23.01 1.04
C SER A 242 -1.78 -22.33 0.67
N TYR A 243 -2.80 -22.40 1.54
CA TYR A 243 -4.16 -21.94 1.22
C TYR A 243 -4.39 -20.45 1.46
N TYR A 244 -3.55 -19.81 2.28
CA TYR A 244 -3.72 -18.43 2.71
C TYR A 244 -2.52 -17.56 2.33
N ASP A 245 -2.64 -16.25 2.57
CA ASP A 245 -1.56 -15.29 2.41
C ASP A 245 -0.33 -15.68 3.27
N PRO A 246 0.91 -15.48 2.78
CA PRO A 246 2.12 -15.89 3.49
C PRO A 246 2.50 -15.00 4.67
N LEU A 247 1.71 -13.99 5.06
CA LEU A 247 2.02 -13.11 6.19
C LEU A 247 2.16 -13.90 7.52
N LEU A 248 3.31 -13.72 8.16
CA LEU A 248 3.65 -14.34 9.45
C LEU A 248 3.56 -13.33 10.58
N VAL A 249 4.23 -12.18 10.41
CA VAL A 249 4.42 -11.18 11.46
C VAL A 249 4.42 -9.80 10.84
N LYS A 250 3.73 -8.85 11.47
CA LYS A 250 3.93 -7.43 11.23
C LYS A 250 4.81 -6.88 12.34
N LEU A 251 5.97 -6.37 11.96
CA LEU A 251 6.88 -5.70 12.87
C LEU A 251 6.67 -4.20 12.72
N ILE A 252 6.38 -3.49 13.81
CA ILE A 252 6.13 -2.06 13.79
C ILE A 252 7.08 -1.35 14.75
N ALA A 253 7.84 -0.39 14.23
CA ALA A 253 8.81 0.39 14.98
C ALA A 253 8.42 1.87 14.96
N HIS A 254 8.21 2.46 16.13
CA HIS A 254 7.96 3.89 16.29
C HIS A 254 9.16 4.59 16.91
N ASN A 255 9.44 5.85 16.59
CA ASN A 255 10.40 6.68 17.31
C ASN A 255 10.05 8.16 17.12
N SER A 256 10.66 9.06 17.89
CA SER A 256 10.50 10.52 17.70
C SER A 256 11.05 11.02 16.37
N THR A 257 11.93 10.26 15.71
CA THR A 257 12.47 10.59 14.39
C THR A 257 12.43 9.38 13.47
N ARG A 258 12.29 9.61 12.16
CA ARG A 258 12.36 8.56 11.13
C ARG A 258 13.65 7.75 11.22
N THR A 259 14.80 8.40 11.36
CA THR A 259 16.10 7.72 11.55
C THR A 259 16.10 6.82 12.79
N GLY A 260 15.47 7.27 13.88
CA GLY A 260 15.31 6.46 15.08
C GLY A 260 14.38 5.26 14.87
N ALA A 261 13.32 5.40 14.07
CA ALA A 261 12.40 4.32 13.73
C ALA A 261 13.09 3.28 12.83
N LEU A 262 13.87 3.74 11.84
CA LEU A 262 14.70 2.90 10.97
C LEU A 262 15.68 2.05 11.77
N LYS A 263 16.50 2.67 12.63
CA LYS A 263 17.46 1.95 13.50
C LYS A 263 16.76 0.92 14.37
N ARG A 264 15.58 1.27 14.90
CA ARG A 264 14.78 0.37 15.72
C ARG A 264 14.24 -0.81 14.92
N MET A 265 13.72 -0.57 13.72
CA MET A 265 13.23 -1.61 12.81
C MET A 265 14.35 -2.56 12.38
N THR A 266 15.52 -2.03 11.99
CA THR A 266 16.69 -2.84 11.65
C THR A 266 17.08 -3.77 12.81
N ARG A 267 17.06 -3.25 14.06
CA ARG A 267 17.28 -4.07 15.25
C ARG A 267 16.18 -5.12 15.44
N MET A 268 14.91 -4.77 15.26
CA MET A 268 13.79 -5.74 15.36
C MET A 268 13.93 -6.88 14.37
N LEU A 269 14.27 -6.58 13.11
CA LEU A 269 14.48 -7.58 12.07
C LEU A 269 15.65 -8.50 12.40
N ASN A 270 16.78 -7.97 12.88
CA ASN A 270 17.94 -8.78 13.28
C ASN A 270 17.68 -9.68 14.51
N GLU A 271 16.82 -9.24 15.43
CA GLU A 271 16.45 -10.03 16.61
C GLU A 271 15.44 -11.15 16.26
N THR A 272 14.62 -10.92 15.22
CA THR A 272 13.58 -11.84 14.77
C THR A 272 14.20 -13.14 14.25
N LYS A 273 13.74 -14.26 14.80
CA LYS A 273 14.07 -15.60 14.29
C LYS A 273 12.78 -16.37 14.08
N ILE A 274 12.63 -16.99 12.91
CA ILE A 274 11.53 -17.89 12.58
C ILE A 274 12.16 -19.09 11.88
N GLU A 275 11.97 -20.28 12.43
CA GLU A 275 12.52 -21.53 11.92
C GLU A 275 11.40 -22.44 11.40
N GLY A 276 11.74 -23.31 10.44
CA GLY A 276 10.81 -24.26 9.81
C GLY A 276 10.21 -23.79 8.47
N VAL A 277 10.33 -22.50 8.14
CA VAL A 277 9.95 -21.91 6.84
C VAL A 277 11.01 -20.91 6.38
N VAL A 278 11.03 -20.59 5.08
CA VAL A 278 11.89 -19.51 4.54
C VAL A 278 11.13 -18.20 4.64
N THR A 279 11.82 -17.13 5.02
CA THR A 279 11.20 -15.80 5.17
C THR A 279 11.87 -14.75 4.29
N ASN A 280 11.22 -13.61 4.13
CA ASN A 280 11.74 -12.43 3.44
C ASN A 280 12.59 -11.49 4.33
N LEU A 281 12.99 -11.90 5.53
CA LEU A 281 13.72 -11.04 6.49
C LEU A 281 14.98 -10.37 5.90
N ASP A 282 15.80 -11.12 5.17
CA ASP A 282 17.02 -10.59 4.54
C ASP A 282 16.72 -9.51 3.49
N LEU A 283 15.60 -9.67 2.76
CA LEU A 283 15.17 -8.67 1.79
C LEU A 283 14.74 -7.38 2.50
N LEU A 284 14.00 -7.48 3.62
CA LEU A 284 13.58 -6.33 4.41
C LEU A 284 14.81 -5.54 4.91
N LEU A 285 15.83 -6.22 5.43
CA LEU A 285 17.08 -5.58 5.85
C LEU A 285 17.78 -4.85 4.69
N LYS A 286 17.84 -5.47 3.50
CA LYS A 286 18.42 -4.83 2.29
C LYS A 286 17.61 -3.62 1.83
N LEU A 287 16.28 -3.68 1.91
CA LEU A 287 15.39 -2.56 1.57
C LEU A 287 15.60 -1.38 2.52
N LEU A 288 15.65 -1.62 3.83
CA LEU A 288 15.89 -0.56 4.82
C LEU A 288 17.26 0.09 4.70
N ALA A 289 18.26 -0.64 4.17
CA ALA A 289 19.61 -0.13 3.93
C ALA A 289 19.77 0.57 2.57
N ASN A 290 18.74 0.57 1.72
CA ASN A 290 18.84 1.17 0.39
C ASN A 290 18.73 2.70 0.44
N ASP A 291 19.63 3.41 -0.25
CA ASP A 291 19.69 4.88 -0.25
C ASP A 291 18.38 5.56 -0.70
N LYS A 292 17.66 4.95 -1.65
CA LYS A 292 16.39 5.48 -2.14
C LYS A 292 15.31 5.39 -1.07
N PHE A 293 15.27 4.30 -0.31
CA PHE A 293 14.39 4.18 0.85
C PHE A 293 14.84 5.11 1.99
N LEU A 294 16.13 5.17 2.31
CA LEU A 294 16.68 6.02 3.37
C LEU A 294 16.42 7.51 3.13
N SER A 295 16.42 7.97 1.88
CA SER A 295 16.08 9.35 1.51
C SER A 295 14.58 9.66 1.52
N GLY A 296 13.70 8.67 1.74
CA GLY A 296 12.25 8.84 1.68
C GLY A 296 11.70 8.94 0.26
N ASN A 297 12.45 8.49 -0.75
CA ASN A 297 12.08 8.51 -2.17
C ASN A 297 11.89 7.11 -2.75
N GLY A 298 11.66 6.11 -1.90
CA GLY A 298 11.32 4.76 -2.34
C GLY A 298 10.09 4.80 -3.24
N ASP A 299 10.14 4.07 -4.35
CA ASP A 299 9.01 3.97 -5.28
C ASP A 299 8.64 2.50 -5.53
N THR A 300 7.58 2.31 -6.29
CA THR A 300 6.99 1.02 -6.60
C THR A 300 7.89 0.06 -7.39
N SER A 301 9.03 0.52 -7.89
CA SER A 301 10.00 -0.30 -8.63
C SER A 301 11.13 -0.85 -7.74
N LEU A 302 11.33 -0.31 -6.53
CA LEU A 302 12.54 -0.53 -5.73
C LEU A 302 12.80 -2.01 -5.41
N VAL A 303 11.77 -2.76 -5.02
CA VAL A 303 11.90 -4.18 -4.68
C VAL A 303 12.42 -4.99 -5.88
N MET A 304 11.89 -4.71 -7.07
CA MET A 304 12.29 -5.39 -8.30
C MET A 304 13.72 -5.01 -8.72
N GLN A 305 14.13 -3.76 -8.49
CA GLN A 305 15.51 -3.33 -8.76
C GLN A 305 16.54 -4.02 -7.86
N LEU A 306 16.17 -4.31 -6.61
CA LEU A 306 17.04 -5.01 -5.66
C LEU A 306 17.15 -6.51 -5.93
N VAL A 307 16.06 -7.18 -6.31
CA VAL A 307 16.05 -8.64 -6.54
C VAL A 307 16.65 -9.04 -7.89
N LYS A 308 16.73 -8.12 -8.85
CA LYS A 308 17.40 -8.35 -10.15
C LYS A 308 18.93 -8.28 -10.08
N LYS A 309 19.50 -7.79 -8.98
CA LYS A 309 20.95 -7.71 -8.74
C LYS A 309 21.42 -8.90 -7.92
#